data_AF-I9TB75-F1
#
_entry.id   AF-I9TB75-F1
#
_cell.length_a   1.000
_cell.length_b   1.000
_cell.length_c   1.000
_cell.angle_alpha   90.00
_cell.angle_beta   90.00
_cell.angle_gamma   90.00
#
_symmetry.space_group_name_H-M   'P 1'
#
loop_
_entity.id
_entity.type
_entity.pdbx_description
1 polymer ?
#
loop_
_entity_poly.entity_id
_entity_poly.type
_entity_poly.pdbx_seq_one_letter_code
_entity_poly.pdbx_strand_id
1 'polypeptide(L)'
;MVCDLNEDGKKELIFSQHNVDASHIYAISLEGDKTVIGWDGSQTIPYTNSYSLDHTLSVGDINNDGHLEVVILGRRCVKAWKHTEEEIFNKPIDGLLPQIIWAANMNTLILADVDEDAVPDIVFCCNNSIYALHNDGSDIVGFPIISNSEFQDSPCVADIDSDGKNELIAGSQDDLYVWKTDGIPTAIEWGVKCGNPQNTNEYFPTVFQPTLINSNEVWDGESPCGNVLLQSGRLVVPVGKTMTLNNTSAVIVRSGAVLEVDGGSIQNARLVVQKGGTVILKNNGLIKLRNKGNFEMEQGAMLDLPYGEIK
;
A
#
# COMPACT_ATOMS: atom_id res chain seq x y z
N MET A 1 2.48 8.07 -11.17
CA MET A 1 2.17 7.68 -9.77
C MET A 1 3.17 8.28 -8.81
N VAL A 2 2.88 8.25 -7.51
CA VAL A 2 3.65 8.93 -6.47
C VAL A 2 4.01 7.97 -5.35
N CYS A 3 5.29 7.86 -5.01
CA CYS A 3 5.79 7.04 -3.90
C CYS A 3 7.18 7.54 -3.46
N ASP A 4 7.66 7.11 -2.30
CA ASP A 4 9.07 7.29 -1.90
C ASP A 4 9.85 6.08 -2.43
N LEU A 5 10.38 6.19 -3.65
CA LEU A 5 11.04 5.09 -4.36
C LEU A 5 12.48 4.92 -3.88
N ASN A 6 13.15 6.02 -3.54
CA ASN A 6 14.57 6.02 -3.18
C ASN A 6 14.83 5.98 -1.66
N GLU A 7 13.76 5.95 -0.86
CA GLU A 7 13.77 5.84 0.60
C GLU A 7 14.43 7.04 1.30
N ASP A 8 14.34 8.22 0.68
CA ASP A 8 14.88 9.45 1.25
C ASP A 8 13.87 10.21 2.14
N GLY A 9 12.67 9.67 2.29
CA GLY A 9 11.56 10.25 3.06
C GLY A 9 10.77 11.30 2.27
N LYS A 10 11.12 11.56 1.01
CA LYS A 10 10.35 12.38 0.08
C LYS A 10 9.76 11.49 -0.99
N LYS A 11 8.75 12.03 -1.68
CA LYS A 11 8.07 11.31 -2.73
C LYS A 11 8.58 11.75 -4.09
N GLU A 12 8.55 10.80 -5.00
CA GLU A 12 8.88 10.92 -6.41
C GLU A 12 7.61 10.73 -7.24
N LEU A 13 7.60 11.36 -8.41
CA LEU A 13 6.70 11.02 -9.49
C LEU A 13 7.36 9.98 -10.40
N ILE A 14 6.76 8.79 -10.47
CA ILE A 14 7.13 7.75 -11.44
C ILE A 14 6.17 7.80 -12.62
N PHE A 15 6.71 7.82 -13.83
CA PHE A 15 5.93 7.84 -15.07
C PHE A 15 6.71 7.15 -16.18
N SER A 16 5.99 6.71 -17.21
CA SER A 16 6.61 6.22 -18.43
C SER A 16 6.29 7.13 -19.62
N GLN A 17 7.16 7.10 -20.61
CA GLN A 17 7.00 7.90 -21.82
C GLN A 17 5.86 7.36 -22.69
N HIS A 18 5.08 8.28 -23.22
CA HIS A 18 4.02 8.02 -24.18
C HIS A 18 4.52 8.29 -25.61
N ASN A 19 3.96 7.59 -26.61
CA ASN A 19 4.19 7.85 -28.03
C ASN A 19 5.66 7.63 -28.48
N VAL A 20 6.26 6.52 -28.05
CA VAL A 20 7.63 6.10 -28.39
C VAL A 20 7.69 4.59 -28.63
N ASP A 21 8.63 4.12 -29.46
CA ASP A 21 8.73 2.70 -29.82
C ASP A 21 9.11 1.79 -28.63
N ALA A 22 9.93 2.32 -27.73
CA ALA A 22 10.24 1.77 -26.42
C ALA A 22 9.86 2.81 -25.37
N SER A 23 8.87 2.51 -24.53
CA SER A 23 8.48 3.39 -23.44
C SER A 23 9.53 3.29 -22.33
N HIS A 24 10.18 4.42 -22.05
CA HIS A 24 11.16 4.55 -20.99
C HIS A 24 10.47 4.97 -19.69
N ILE A 25 10.93 4.44 -18.55
CA ILE A 25 10.38 4.74 -17.24
C ILE A 25 11.31 5.70 -16.49
N TYR A 26 10.74 6.73 -15.90
CA TYR A 26 11.44 7.78 -15.18
C TYR A 26 10.89 7.91 -13.77
N ALA A 27 11.75 8.26 -12.83
CA ALA A 27 11.36 8.78 -11.53
C ALA A 27 12.02 10.14 -11.29
N ILE A 28 11.22 11.13 -10.91
CA ILE A 28 11.67 12.48 -10.59
C ILE A 28 11.19 12.86 -9.19
N SER A 29 12.04 13.53 -8.42
CA SER A 29 11.64 14.16 -7.15
C SER A 29 10.42 15.05 -7.35
N LEU A 30 9.49 15.09 -6.40
CA LEU A 30 8.35 16.02 -6.43
C LEU A 30 8.75 17.50 -6.43
N GLU A 31 9.97 17.82 -5.98
CA GLU A 31 10.54 19.18 -6.09
C GLU A 31 10.98 19.50 -7.53
N GLY A 32 10.92 18.52 -8.44
CA GLY A 32 11.11 18.68 -9.88
C GLY A 32 12.56 18.92 -10.34
N ASP A 33 13.51 18.91 -9.42
CA ASP A 33 14.90 19.32 -9.66
C ASP A 33 15.88 18.14 -9.87
N LYS A 34 15.47 16.92 -9.54
CA LYS A 34 16.34 15.73 -9.51
C LYS A 34 15.65 14.50 -10.08
N THR A 35 16.31 13.85 -11.03
CA THR A 35 16.04 12.46 -11.38
C THR A 35 16.50 11.55 -10.24
N VAL A 36 15.75 10.50 -9.97
CA VAL A 36 16.18 9.45 -9.05
C VAL A 36 17.32 8.67 -9.71
N ILE A 37 18.36 8.36 -8.95
CA ILE A 37 19.48 7.55 -9.44
C ILE A 37 18.95 6.19 -9.90
N GLY A 38 19.31 5.78 -11.11
CA GLY A 38 18.89 4.50 -11.71
C GLY A 38 17.53 4.51 -12.42
N TRP A 39 16.79 5.61 -12.34
CA TRP A 39 15.46 5.77 -12.95
C TRP A 39 15.39 7.01 -13.87
N ASP A 40 16.41 7.17 -14.72
CA ASP A 40 16.57 8.26 -15.68
C ASP A 40 16.12 7.88 -17.10
N GLY A 41 15.26 6.87 -17.22
CA GLY A 41 14.85 6.29 -18.50
C GLY A 41 15.62 5.03 -18.88
N SER A 42 16.45 4.46 -18.01
CA SER A 42 17.19 3.23 -18.29
C SER A 42 16.28 1.99 -18.42
N GLN A 43 15.18 1.93 -17.64
CA GLN A 43 14.18 0.87 -17.75
C GLN A 43 13.26 1.12 -18.94
N THR A 44 12.98 0.06 -19.70
CA THR A 44 12.19 0.14 -20.94
C THR A 44 11.20 -1.01 -21.08
N ILE A 45 10.09 -0.71 -21.75
CA ILE A 45 9.12 -1.71 -22.17
C ILE A 45 8.63 -1.45 -23.61
N PRO A 46 8.47 -2.47 -24.46
CA PRO A 46 8.08 -2.29 -25.85
C PRO A 46 6.63 -1.80 -26.00
N TYR A 47 6.40 -0.74 -26.79
CA TYR A 47 5.05 -0.25 -27.11
C TYR A 47 4.88 0.27 -28.55
N THR A 48 5.89 0.10 -29.41
CA THR A 48 5.96 0.09 -30.89
C THR A 48 4.96 0.88 -31.77
N ASN A 49 4.15 1.81 -31.25
CA ASN A 49 3.42 2.78 -32.07
C ASN A 49 3.09 4.08 -31.34
N SER A 50 2.79 5.09 -32.14
CA SER A 50 2.56 6.48 -31.74
C SER A 50 1.14 6.82 -31.31
N TYR A 51 0.28 5.81 -31.13
CA TYR A 51 -1.18 5.99 -30.98
C TYR A 51 -1.80 5.30 -29.75
N SER A 52 -1.02 4.60 -28.92
CA SER A 52 -1.57 4.00 -27.68
C SER A 52 -1.51 4.99 -26.52
N LEU A 53 -2.65 5.33 -25.95
CA LEU A 53 -2.77 6.54 -25.14
C LEU A 53 -2.33 6.46 -23.66
N ASP A 54 -2.17 5.30 -23.03
CA ASP A 54 -1.88 5.29 -21.59
C ASP A 54 -1.00 4.11 -21.18
N HIS A 55 -0.03 4.38 -20.30
CA HIS A 55 0.82 3.39 -19.65
C HIS A 55 0.56 3.45 -18.16
N THR A 56 -0.08 2.42 -17.65
CA THR A 56 -0.32 2.23 -16.24
C THR A 56 0.81 1.37 -15.69
N LEU A 57 1.48 1.90 -14.68
CA LEU A 57 2.42 1.15 -13.86
C LEU A 57 1.84 1.05 -12.45
N SER A 58 2.34 0.11 -11.66
CA SER A 58 2.01 -0.07 -10.25
C SER A 58 3.30 -0.19 -9.45
N VAL A 59 3.25 0.19 -8.17
CA VAL A 59 4.35 0.02 -7.22
C VAL A 59 3.86 -0.64 -5.97
N GLY A 60 4.73 -1.42 -5.35
CA GLY A 60 4.46 -2.16 -4.14
C GLY A 60 5.65 -3.01 -3.75
N ASP A 61 5.71 -3.43 -2.50
CA ASP A 61 6.65 -4.45 -2.04
C ASP A 61 6.14 -5.83 -2.48
N ILE A 62 6.49 -6.26 -3.69
CA ILE A 62 5.96 -7.52 -4.27
C ILE A 62 6.72 -8.74 -3.75
N ASN A 63 7.77 -8.56 -2.94
CA ASN A 63 8.62 -9.65 -2.49
C ASN A 63 8.82 -9.71 -0.97
N ASN A 64 8.13 -8.85 -0.23
CA ASN A 64 8.16 -8.71 1.22
C ASN A 64 9.56 -8.41 1.79
N ASP A 65 10.41 -7.70 1.05
CA ASP A 65 11.74 -7.27 1.52
C ASP A 65 11.71 -5.88 2.19
N GLY A 66 10.56 -5.21 2.19
CA GLY A 66 10.35 -3.88 2.73
C GLY A 66 10.71 -2.75 1.77
N HIS A 67 11.11 -3.07 0.53
CA HIS A 67 11.46 -2.10 -0.50
C HIS A 67 10.41 -2.11 -1.62
N LEU A 68 10.34 -1.02 -2.39
CA LEU A 68 9.35 -0.92 -3.47
C LEU A 68 9.87 -1.50 -4.79
N GLU A 69 9.00 -2.23 -5.47
CA GLU A 69 9.17 -2.61 -6.86
C GLU A 69 8.28 -1.79 -7.77
N VAL A 70 8.74 -1.59 -9.00
CA VAL A 70 7.93 -1.03 -10.09
C VAL A 70 7.55 -2.16 -11.03
N VAL A 71 6.25 -2.34 -11.25
CA VAL A 71 5.71 -3.31 -12.19
C VAL A 71 4.96 -2.59 -13.30
N ILE A 72 5.16 -2.99 -14.54
CA ILE A 72 4.51 -2.38 -15.70
C ILE A 72 4.15 -3.42 -16.75
N LEU A 73 2.98 -3.23 -17.36
CA LEU A 73 2.57 -3.99 -18.54
C LEU A 73 3.20 -3.37 -19.78
N GLY A 74 3.57 -4.20 -20.74
CA GLY A 74 3.86 -3.71 -22.08
C GLY A 74 3.53 -4.70 -23.16
N ARG A 75 3.89 -4.35 -24.40
CA ARG A 75 3.51 -5.18 -25.53
C ARG A 75 4.17 -6.54 -25.42
N ARG A 76 3.33 -7.56 -25.24
CA ARG A 76 3.71 -8.96 -25.14
C ARG A 76 4.60 -9.29 -23.93
N CYS A 77 4.66 -8.43 -22.92
CA CYS A 77 5.39 -8.73 -21.70
C CYS A 77 4.88 -8.00 -20.46
N VAL A 78 5.21 -8.55 -19.31
CA VAL A 78 5.15 -7.89 -18.00
C VAL A 78 6.58 -7.82 -17.47
N LYS A 79 6.95 -6.69 -16.89
CA LYS A 79 8.26 -6.50 -16.28
C LYS A 79 8.13 -5.95 -14.88
N ALA A 80 9.07 -6.35 -14.02
CA ALA A 80 9.24 -5.82 -12.69
C ALA A 80 10.71 -5.49 -12.41
N TRP A 81 10.95 -4.41 -11.68
CA TRP A 81 12.28 -4.01 -11.21
C TRP A 81 12.20 -3.61 -9.74
N LYS A 82 13.27 -3.88 -9.00
CA LYS A 82 13.50 -3.31 -7.67
C LYS A 82 13.71 -1.81 -7.77
N HIS A 83 13.47 -1.08 -6.67
CA HIS A 83 13.85 0.33 -6.55
C HIS A 83 15.33 0.60 -6.88
N THR A 84 16.20 -0.41 -6.74
CA THR A 84 17.62 -0.40 -7.10
C THR A 84 17.90 -0.82 -8.54
N GLU A 85 17.01 -0.52 -9.48
CA GLU A 85 17.14 -0.73 -10.95
C GLU A 85 17.31 -2.19 -11.43
N GLU A 86 17.53 -3.16 -10.53
CA GLU A 86 17.67 -4.58 -10.85
C GLU A 86 16.35 -5.16 -11.41
N GLU A 87 16.40 -5.76 -12.60
CA GLU A 87 15.25 -6.47 -13.18
C GLU A 87 14.99 -7.75 -12.37
N ILE A 88 13.77 -7.89 -11.85
CA ILE A 88 13.31 -9.11 -11.15
C ILE A 88 12.92 -10.15 -12.19
N PHE A 89 12.03 -9.74 -13.11
CA PHE A 89 11.61 -10.60 -14.20
C PHE A 89 11.19 -9.79 -15.44
N ASN A 90 11.20 -10.50 -16.57
CA ASN A 90 10.62 -10.08 -17.83
C ASN A 90 9.86 -11.26 -18.43
N LYS A 91 8.56 -11.32 -18.16
CA LYS A 91 7.69 -12.43 -18.52
C LYS A 91 7.05 -12.17 -19.88
N PRO A 92 7.37 -12.94 -20.93
CA PRO A 92 6.69 -12.84 -22.20
C PRO A 92 5.26 -13.38 -22.09
N ILE A 93 4.29 -12.64 -22.62
CA ILE A 93 2.88 -13.06 -22.70
C ILE A 93 2.37 -12.78 -24.11
N ASP A 94 2.18 -13.84 -24.89
CA ASP A 94 1.73 -13.71 -26.26
C ASP A 94 0.35 -13.06 -26.36
N GLY A 95 0.26 -12.01 -27.19
CA GLY A 95 -1.00 -11.31 -27.40
C GLY A 95 -1.36 -10.28 -26.31
N LEU A 96 -0.53 -10.12 -25.27
CA LEU A 96 -0.71 -9.06 -24.27
C LEU A 96 -0.57 -7.67 -24.90
N LEU A 97 -1.58 -6.83 -24.68
CA LEU A 97 -1.72 -5.47 -25.19
C LEU A 97 -1.45 -5.39 -26.71
N PRO A 98 -2.30 -6.05 -27.53
CA PRO A 98 -2.12 -6.04 -28.96
C PRO A 98 -2.28 -4.61 -29.49
N GLN A 99 -1.32 -4.17 -30.29
CA GLN A 99 -1.34 -2.83 -30.88
C GLN A 99 -2.33 -2.76 -32.03
N ILE A 100 -3.55 -2.38 -31.70
CA ILE A 100 -4.61 -2.07 -32.65
C ILE A 100 -4.71 -0.54 -32.75
N ILE A 101 -4.96 -0.03 -33.95
CA ILE A 101 -5.09 1.41 -34.18
C ILE A 101 -6.26 1.93 -33.31
N TRP A 102 -6.01 2.98 -32.52
CA TRP A 102 -6.96 3.59 -31.57
C TRP A 102 -7.27 2.78 -30.30
N ALA A 103 -6.53 1.71 -30.02
CA ALA A 103 -6.64 1.02 -28.74
C ALA A 103 -6.03 1.86 -27.62
N ALA A 104 -6.83 2.21 -26.62
CA ALA A 104 -6.37 2.75 -25.36
C ALA A 104 -6.26 1.61 -24.34
N ASN A 105 -5.10 1.47 -23.70
CA ASN A 105 -4.92 0.51 -22.62
C ASN A 105 -5.06 1.26 -21.29
N MET A 106 -6.26 1.20 -20.70
CA MET A 106 -6.54 1.86 -19.41
C MET A 106 -6.38 0.93 -18.21
N ASN A 107 -6.05 -0.35 -18.46
CA ASN A 107 -5.94 -1.37 -17.43
C ASN A 107 -4.68 -1.17 -16.61
N THR A 108 -4.85 -0.80 -15.34
CA THR A 108 -3.80 -0.84 -14.33
C THR A 108 -3.69 -2.27 -13.82
N LEU A 109 -2.46 -2.78 -13.72
CA LEU A 109 -2.24 -4.02 -12.99
C LEU A 109 -2.42 -3.75 -11.49
N ILE A 110 -2.93 -4.71 -10.74
CA ILE A 110 -3.01 -4.64 -9.29
C ILE A 110 -1.96 -5.56 -8.69
N LEU A 111 -1.54 -5.24 -7.47
CA LEU A 111 -0.56 -6.00 -6.70
C LEU A 111 -1.26 -6.52 -5.44
N ALA A 112 -1.48 -7.83 -5.37
CA ALA A 112 -2.10 -8.47 -4.22
C ALA A 112 -1.98 -9.98 -4.25
N ASP A 113 -1.83 -10.58 -3.07
CA ASP A 113 -1.95 -12.03 -2.89
C ASP A 113 -3.35 -12.51 -3.33
N VAL A 114 -3.38 -13.49 -4.25
CA VAL A 114 -4.58 -14.18 -4.70
C VAL A 114 -4.52 -15.71 -4.50
N ASP A 115 -3.45 -16.25 -3.93
CA ASP A 115 -3.23 -17.71 -3.83
C ASP A 115 -2.74 -18.24 -2.47
N GLU A 116 -2.75 -17.39 -1.43
CA GLU A 116 -2.47 -17.73 -0.01
C GLU A 116 -0.98 -17.98 0.32
N ASP A 117 -0.05 -17.45 -0.48
CA ASP A 117 1.38 -17.51 -0.17
C ASP A 117 1.90 -16.32 0.67
N ALA A 118 1.02 -15.33 0.93
CA ALA A 118 1.30 -14.08 1.64
C ALA A 118 2.28 -13.13 0.92
N VAL A 119 2.53 -13.34 -0.37
CA VAL A 119 3.36 -12.49 -1.24
C VAL A 119 2.43 -11.84 -2.28
N PRO A 120 2.57 -10.53 -2.55
CA PRO A 120 1.70 -9.89 -3.54
C PRO A 120 1.91 -10.42 -4.96
N ASP A 121 0.83 -10.86 -5.61
CA ASP A 121 0.83 -11.28 -7.00
C ASP A 121 0.54 -10.12 -7.97
N ILE A 122 0.95 -10.29 -9.22
CA ILE A 122 0.71 -9.35 -10.31
C ILE A 122 -0.56 -9.78 -11.05
N VAL A 123 -1.66 -9.03 -10.87
CA VAL A 123 -2.96 -9.36 -11.48
C VAL A 123 -3.40 -8.28 -12.48
N PHE A 124 -3.84 -8.66 -13.66
CA PHE A 124 -4.26 -7.69 -14.69
C PHE A 124 -5.23 -8.27 -15.71
N CYS A 125 -6.04 -7.39 -16.31
CA CYS A 125 -6.97 -7.73 -17.39
C CYS A 125 -6.33 -7.51 -18.77
N CYS A 126 -6.57 -8.43 -19.70
CA CYS A 126 -6.35 -8.23 -21.13
C CYS A 126 -7.45 -8.94 -21.94
N ASN A 127 -8.18 -8.18 -22.74
CA ASN A 127 -9.38 -8.65 -23.45
C ASN A 127 -10.39 -9.28 -22.47
N ASN A 128 -10.83 -10.51 -22.71
CA ASN A 128 -11.74 -11.26 -21.85
C ASN A 128 -11.01 -12.16 -20.82
N SER A 129 -9.75 -11.87 -20.52
CA SER A 129 -8.93 -12.69 -19.61
C SER A 129 -8.37 -11.85 -18.48
N ILE A 130 -8.41 -12.40 -17.26
CA ILE A 130 -7.63 -11.91 -16.10
C ILE A 130 -6.45 -12.84 -15.93
N TYR A 131 -5.25 -12.30 -15.88
CA TYR A 131 -4.01 -13.02 -15.62
C TYR A 131 -3.55 -12.75 -14.19
N ALA A 132 -2.87 -13.72 -13.59
CA ALA A 132 -2.15 -13.56 -12.34
C ALA A 132 -0.79 -14.25 -12.44
N LEU A 133 0.25 -13.58 -11.96
CA LEU A 133 1.62 -14.06 -11.92
C LEU A 133 2.17 -13.88 -10.50
N HIS A 134 2.97 -14.82 -10.05
CA HIS A 134 3.77 -14.63 -8.85
C HIS A 134 4.78 -13.50 -9.04
N ASN A 135 5.37 -13.05 -7.95
CA ASN A 135 6.38 -11.99 -7.92
C ASN A 135 7.66 -12.25 -8.75
N ASP A 136 7.92 -13.52 -9.11
CA ASP A 136 9.02 -13.93 -10.00
C ASP A 136 8.59 -14.05 -11.48
N GLY A 137 7.32 -13.77 -11.80
CA GLY A 137 6.74 -13.86 -13.13
C GLY A 137 6.28 -15.27 -13.54
N SER A 138 6.35 -16.26 -12.64
CA SER A 138 5.74 -17.59 -12.86
C SER A 138 4.21 -17.52 -12.83
N ASP A 139 3.56 -18.45 -13.51
CA ASP A 139 2.09 -18.45 -13.68
C ASP A 139 1.40 -19.02 -12.45
N ILE A 140 0.32 -18.38 -12.01
CA ILE A 140 -0.51 -18.87 -10.90
C ILE A 140 -1.55 -19.87 -11.40
N VAL A 141 -1.71 -20.96 -10.66
CA VAL A 141 -2.68 -22.02 -10.98
C VAL A 141 -4.11 -21.46 -10.94
N GLY A 142 -4.89 -21.75 -11.98
CA GLY A 142 -6.27 -21.26 -12.11
C GLY A 142 -6.40 -19.99 -12.94
N PHE A 143 -5.28 -19.35 -13.28
CA PHE A 143 -5.23 -18.23 -14.23
C PHE A 143 -4.73 -18.68 -15.61
N PRO A 144 -5.15 -18.00 -16.71
CA PRO A 144 -6.07 -16.88 -16.71
C PRO A 144 -7.53 -17.28 -16.45
N ILE A 145 -8.28 -16.41 -15.77
CA ILE A 145 -9.74 -16.51 -15.66
C ILE A 145 -10.34 -15.88 -16.92
N ILE A 146 -11.24 -16.59 -17.59
CA ILE A 146 -11.80 -16.18 -18.88
C ILE A 146 -13.30 -15.86 -18.73
N SER A 147 -13.71 -14.67 -19.18
CA SER A 147 -15.11 -14.25 -19.29
C SER A 147 -15.64 -14.38 -20.73
N ASN A 148 -16.96 -14.28 -20.88
CA ASN A 148 -17.62 -14.31 -22.19
C ASN A 148 -17.46 -12.99 -22.98
N SER A 149 -17.20 -11.88 -22.30
CA SER A 149 -17.00 -10.56 -22.90
C SER A 149 -15.80 -9.84 -22.29
N GLU A 150 -15.31 -8.84 -23.02
CA GLU A 150 -14.09 -8.10 -22.67
C GLU A 150 -14.23 -7.34 -21.35
N PHE A 151 -13.19 -7.44 -20.50
CA PHE A 151 -13.05 -6.63 -19.30
C PHE A 151 -12.79 -5.17 -19.69
N GLN A 152 -13.62 -4.27 -19.16
CA GLN A 152 -13.62 -2.86 -19.57
C GLN A 152 -12.72 -1.98 -18.69
N ASP A 153 -12.33 -2.46 -17.52
CA ASP A 153 -11.44 -1.75 -16.60
C ASP A 153 -10.55 -2.72 -15.82
N SER A 154 -9.63 -2.11 -15.08
CA SER A 154 -8.73 -2.75 -14.12
C SER A 154 -9.53 -3.56 -13.09
N PRO A 155 -9.07 -4.76 -12.72
CA PRO A 155 -9.68 -5.49 -11.61
C PRO A 155 -9.44 -4.74 -10.29
N CYS A 156 -10.17 -5.11 -9.25
CA CYS A 156 -9.83 -4.74 -7.88
C CYS A 156 -9.92 -5.93 -6.94
N VAL A 157 -9.23 -5.81 -5.81
CA VAL A 157 -9.21 -6.81 -4.74
C VAL A 157 -9.52 -6.17 -3.40
N ALA A 158 -10.33 -6.87 -2.62
CA ALA A 158 -10.65 -6.52 -1.24
C ALA A 158 -11.33 -7.70 -0.55
N ASP A 159 -11.14 -7.84 0.75
CA ASP A 159 -12.00 -8.65 1.61
C ASP A 159 -13.35 -7.95 1.79
N ILE A 160 -14.35 -8.34 0.99
CA ILE A 160 -15.68 -7.70 1.00
C ILE A 160 -16.68 -8.44 1.87
N ASP A 161 -16.43 -9.71 2.21
CA ASP A 161 -17.29 -10.52 3.07
C ASP A 161 -16.78 -10.65 4.53
N SER A 162 -15.59 -10.11 4.81
CA SER A 162 -14.92 -10.07 6.11
C SER A 162 -14.55 -11.44 6.67
N ASP A 163 -14.22 -12.40 5.82
CA ASP A 163 -13.77 -13.73 6.24
C ASP A 163 -12.24 -13.86 6.35
N GLY A 164 -11.50 -12.79 6.05
CA GLY A 164 -10.04 -12.74 6.11
C GLY A 164 -9.35 -13.24 4.85
N LYS A 165 -10.09 -13.45 3.75
CA LYS A 165 -9.58 -13.68 2.40
C LYS A 165 -10.06 -12.59 1.46
N ASN A 166 -9.31 -12.34 0.40
CA ASN A 166 -9.69 -11.34 -0.59
C ASN A 166 -10.68 -11.91 -1.61
N GLU A 167 -11.55 -11.05 -2.12
CA GLU A 167 -12.26 -11.27 -3.36
C GLU A 167 -11.59 -10.49 -4.50
N LEU A 168 -11.52 -11.12 -5.68
CA LEU A 168 -11.16 -10.49 -6.94
C LEU A 168 -12.44 -10.05 -7.67
N ILE A 169 -12.51 -8.79 -8.07
CA ILE A 169 -13.68 -8.17 -8.67
C ILE A 169 -13.29 -7.59 -10.03
N ALA A 170 -14.05 -7.91 -11.07
CA ALA A 170 -13.82 -7.36 -12.41
C ALA A 170 -15.11 -7.11 -13.18
N GLY A 171 -15.17 -5.94 -13.84
CA GLY A 171 -16.27 -5.55 -14.70
C GLY A 171 -15.98 -5.88 -16.17
N SER A 172 -16.85 -6.69 -16.77
CA SER A 172 -16.90 -6.89 -18.22
C SER A 172 -17.91 -5.95 -18.87
N GLN A 173 -18.02 -6.02 -20.19
CA GLN A 173 -19.03 -5.28 -20.94
C GLN A 173 -20.47 -5.59 -20.49
N ASP A 174 -20.73 -6.82 -20.05
CA ASP A 174 -22.09 -7.30 -19.79
C ASP A 174 -22.35 -7.59 -18.30
N ASP A 175 -21.32 -8.00 -17.56
CA ASP A 175 -21.42 -8.53 -16.21
C ASP A 175 -20.35 -7.97 -15.26
N LEU A 176 -20.69 -7.90 -13.98
CA LEU A 176 -19.73 -7.75 -12.88
C LEU A 176 -19.48 -9.14 -12.27
N TYR A 177 -18.22 -9.53 -12.20
CA TYR A 177 -17.79 -10.78 -11.61
C TYR A 177 -17.13 -10.55 -10.27
N VAL A 178 -17.35 -11.48 -9.34
CA VAL A 178 -16.70 -11.54 -8.03
C VAL A 178 -16.26 -12.98 -7.80
N TRP A 179 -14.96 -13.19 -7.66
CA TRP A 179 -14.37 -14.49 -7.33
C TRP A 179 -13.78 -14.43 -5.94
N LYS A 180 -14.07 -15.45 -5.14
CA LYS A 180 -13.35 -15.67 -3.89
C LYS A 180 -11.95 -16.15 -4.24
N THR A 181 -10.93 -15.49 -3.70
CA THR A 181 -9.54 -15.97 -3.77
C THR A 181 -9.14 -16.52 -2.41
N ASP A 182 -7.99 -17.19 -2.34
CA ASP A 182 -7.43 -17.63 -1.07
C ASP A 182 -6.47 -16.58 -0.46
N GLY A 183 -6.23 -15.49 -1.18
CA GLY A 183 -5.21 -14.51 -0.86
C GLY A 183 -5.52 -13.62 0.33
N ILE A 184 -4.46 -13.11 0.95
CA ILE A 184 -4.52 -12.47 2.26
C ILE A 184 -4.72 -10.93 2.12
N PRO A 185 -5.70 -10.32 2.82
CA PRO A 185 -5.98 -8.88 2.69
C PRO A 185 -4.86 -7.95 3.12
N THR A 186 -3.96 -8.43 3.98
CA THR A 186 -2.78 -7.69 4.41
C THR A 186 -1.64 -7.74 3.40
N ALA A 187 -1.72 -8.55 2.34
CA ALA A 187 -0.74 -8.63 1.26
C ALA A 187 -1.27 -7.98 -0.04
N ILE A 188 -2.11 -6.95 0.09
CA ILE A 188 -2.50 -6.08 -1.02
C ILE A 188 -1.53 -4.91 -1.04
N GLU A 189 -0.85 -4.61 -2.14
CA GLU A 189 0.03 -3.44 -2.25
C GLU A 189 -0.53 -2.35 -3.18
N TRP A 190 -1.31 -2.77 -4.18
CA TRP A 190 -1.94 -1.87 -5.13
C TRP A 190 -3.27 -2.47 -5.58
N GLY A 191 -4.27 -2.47 -4.70
CA GLY A 191 -5.47 -3.30 -4.90
C GLY A 191 -6.52 -2.78 -5.87
N VAL A 192 -6.42 -1.53 -6.34
CA VAL A 192 -7.43 -0.89 -7.20
C VAL A 192 -6.76 0.03 -8.21
N LYS A 193 -7.48 0.41 -9.28
CA LYS A 193 -7.04 1.46 -10.22
C LYS A 193 -6.59 2.71 -9.46
N CYS A 194 -5.49 3.32 -9.87
CA CYS A 194 -4.90 4.47 -9.16
C CYS A 194 -4.51 4.20 -7.69
N GLY A 195 -4.29 2.92 -7.33
CA GLY A 195 -3.59 2.44 -6.14
C GLY A 195 -4.43 2.34 -4.86
N ASN A 196 -5.42 3.20 -4.69
CA ASN A 196 -6.21 3.26 -3.46
C ASN A 196 -7.67 3.69 -3.71
N PRO A 197 -8.57 3.51 -2.74
CA PRO A 197 -9.99 3.88 -2.88
C PRO A 197 -10.26 5.35 -3.22
N GLN A 198 -9.30 6.25 -2.95
CA GLN A 198 -9.38 7.68 -3.28
C GLN A 198 -8.87 7.99 -4.70
N ASN A 199 -8.35 7.00 -5.42
CA ASN A 199 -7.78 7.10 -6.76
C ASN A 199 -6.66 8.14 -6.89
N THR A 200 -5.79 8.29 -5.88
CA THR A 200 -4.78 9.36 -5.89
C THR A 200 -3.55 9.05 -6.74
N ASN A 201 -3.37 7.82 -7.22
CA ASN A 201 -2.12 7.34 -7.82
C ASN A 201 -0.92 7.44 -6.88
N GLU A 202 -1.17 7.45 -5.58
CA GLU A 202 -0.15 7.51 -4.55
C GLU A 202 -0.09 6.17 -3.84
N TYR A 203 1.13 5.64 -3.71
CA TYR A 203 1.38 4.43 -2.95
C TYR A 203 1.31 4.73 -1.46
N PHE A 204 0.53 3.92 -0.77
CA PHE A 204 0.50 3.84 0.68
C PHE A 204 0.66 2.37 1.05
N PRO A 205 1.67 2.00 1.85
CA PRO A 205 1.77 0.64 2.37
C PRO A 205 0.45 0.22 3.00
N THR A 206 -0.11 -0.90 2.56
CA THR A 206 -1.38 -1.42 3.13
C THR A 206 -1.17 -1.95 4.54
N VAL A 207 0.04 -2.42 4.84
CA VAL A 207 0.49 -2.75 6.20
C VAL A 207 1.65 -1.84 6.58
N PHE A 208 1.32 -0.79 7.31
CA PHE A 208 2.37 -0.05 7.98
C PHE A 208 2.93 -0.86 9.14
N GLN A 209 4.24 -1.12 9.08
CA GLN A 209 4.98 -1.68 10.21
C GLN A 209 4.69 -0.85 11.46
N PRO A 210 4.48 -1.50 12.61
CA PRO A 210 4.18 -0.78 13.83
C PRO A 210 5.37 0.10 14.21
N THR A 211 5.11 1.34 14.61
CA THR A 211 6.12 2.19 15.25
C THR A 211 6.47 1.56 16.60
N LEU A 212 7.70 1.06 16.74
CA LEU A 212 8.17 0.40 17.96
C LEU A 212 8.84 1.41 18.89
N ILE A 213 8.31 1.60 20.10
CA ILE A 213 8.96 2.38 21.15
C ILE A 213 9.65 1.43 22.13
N ASN A 214 10.98 1.51 22.14
CA ASN A 214 11.85 0.66 22.97
C ASN A 214 12.64 1.45 24.02
N SER A 215 12.63 2.78 23.95
CA SER A 215 13.33 3.68 24.87
C SER A 215 12.50 4.93 25.19
N ASN A 216 13.03 5.80 26.04
CA ASN A 216 12.37 7.07 26.32
C ASN A 216 12.44 7.98 25.10
N GLU A 217 11.29 8.44 24.62
CA GLU A 217 11.14 9.23 23.41
C GLU A 217 10.10 10.34 23.59
N VAL A 218 10.25 11.40 22.82
CA VAL A 218 9.28 12.50 22.73
C VAL A 218 8.72 12.48 21.31
N TRP A 219 7.41 12.36 21.19
CA TRP A 219 6.73 12.32 19.90
C TRP A 219 6.95 13.62 19.14
N ASP A 220 7.32 13.50 17.87
CA ASP A 220 7.62 14.61 16.96
C ASP A 220 6.36 15.30 16.42
N GLY A 221 5.19 14.66 16.53
CA GLY A 221 3.91 15.16 16.03
C GLY A 221 3.50 14.61 14.67
N GLU A 222 4.28 13.72 14.07
CA GLU A 222 3.89 13.04 12.84
C GLU A 222 2.73 12.08 13.12
N SER A 223 1.90 11.84 12.11
CA SER A 223 0.80 10.88 12.24
C SER A 223 1.33 9.47 11.93
N PRO A 224 1.25 8.52 12.87
CA PRO A 224 1.75 7.18 12.62
C PRO A 224 0.87 6.51 11.59
N CYS A 225 1.52 5.87 10.65
CA CYS A 225 0.87 5.19 9.56
C CYS A 225 0.37 3.79 9.98
N GLY A 226 0.94 3.18 11.03
CA GLY A 226 0.55 1.89 11.60
C GLY A 226 0.24 1.95 13.11
N ASN A 227 0.22 0.77 13.75
CA ASN A 227 0.11 0.69 15.21
C ASN A 227 1.32 1.35 15.88
N VAL A 228 1.12 2.01 17.02
CA VAL A 228 2.23 2.46 17.87
C VAL A 228 2.35 1.48 19.03
N LEU A 229 3.43 0.70 19.06
CA LEU A 229 3.65 -0.33 20.05
C LEU A 229 4.74 0.09 21.04
N LEU A 230 4.34 0.42 22.26
CA LEU A 230 5.27 0.72 23.34
C LEU A 230 5.67 -0.60 24.01
N GLN A 231 6.88 -1.08 23.69
CA GLN A 231 7.43 -2.32 24.24
C GLN A 231 8.15 -2.07 25.57
N SER A 232 8.82 -0.92 25.69
CA SER A 232 9.50 -0.46 26.90
C SER A 232 9.71 1.07 26.88
N GLY A 233 10.13 1.64 28.01
CA GLY A 233 10.44 3.06 28.11
C GLY A 233 9.21 3.96 28.24
N ARG A 234 9.38 5.24 27.96
CA ARG A 234 8.35 6.28 28.08
C ARG A 234 8.21 7.06 26.79
N LEU A 235 7.03 7.02 26.17
CA LEU A 235 6.68 7.91 25.06
C LEU A 235 5.94 9.13 25.60
N VAL A 236 6.47 10.32 25.36
CA VAL A 236 5.82 11.59 25.72
C VAL A 236 5.23 12.24 24.47
N VAL A 237 3.93 12.51 24.44
CA VAL A 237 3.28 13.38 23.44
C VAL A 237 3.20 14.79 24.04
N PRO A 238 4.10 15.72 23.66
CA PRO A 238 4.24 16.99 24.35
C PRO A 238 3.23 18.04 23.87
N VAL A 239 3.16 19.15 24.59
CA VAL A 239 2.33 20.30 24.26
C VAL A 239 2.57 20.79 22.82
N GLY A 240 1.48 21.06 22.12
CA GLY A 240 1.52 21.51 20.73
C GLY A 240 1.73 20.41 19.69
N LYS A 241 1.92 19.14 20.11
CA LYS A 241 2.01 17.99 19.21
C LYS A 241 0.72 17.17 19.24
N THR A 242 0.34 16.66 18.07
CA THR A 242 -0.86 15.83 17.90
C THR A 242 -0.52 14.57 17.12
N MET A 243 -0.80 13.41 17.70
CA MET A 243 -0.72 12.11 17.03
C MET A 243 -2.11 11.75 16.51
N THR A 244 -2.30 11.62 15.19
CA THR A 244 -3.60 11.20 14.62
C THR A 244 -3.50 9.80 14.05
N LEU A 245 -4.26 8.84 14.62
CA LEU A 245 -4.27 7.47 14.11
C LEU A 245 -5.21 7.33 12.90
N ASN A 246 -4.91 6.43 11.97
CA ASN A 246 -5.87 5.99 10.96
C ASN A 246 -6.95 5.06 11.57
N ASN A 247 -7.91 4.59 10.78
CA ASN A 247 -9.05 3.78 11.28
C ASN A 247 -8.71 2.32 11.65
N THR A 248 -7.51 1.83 11.33
CA THR A 248 -7.08 0.45 11.61
C THR A 248 -5.99 0.39 12.69
N SER A 249 -5.25 1.48 12.92
CA SER A 249 -4.16 1.56 13.89
C SER A 249 -4.63 1.68 15.34
N ALA A 250 -3.78 1.30 16.28
CA ALA A 250 -3.96 1.43 17.72
C ALA A 250 -2.65 1.86 18.39
N VAL A 251 -2.76 2.50 19.56
CA VAL A 251 -1.64 2.64 20.49
C VAL A 251 -1.73 1.49 21.48
N ILE A 252 -0.66 0.71 21.61
CA ILE A 252 -0.59 -0.48 22.46
C ILE A 252 0.53 -0.27 23.47
N VAL A 253 0.18 -0.25 24.76
CA VAL A 253 1.13 -0.05 25.87
C VAL A 253 1.38 -1.37 26.58
N ARG A 254 2.58 -1.93 26.43
CA ARG A 254 2.97 -3.20 27.05
C ARG A 254 3.46 -3.02 28.49
N SER A 255 3.64 -4.16 29.17
CA SER A 255 4.20 -4.22 30.52
C SER A 255 5.52 -3.45 30.63
N GLY A 256 5.61 -2.53 31.61
CA GLY A 256 6.81 -1.75 31.87
C GLY A 256 7.00 -0.53 30.97
N ALA A 257 6.09 -0.30 30.01
CA ALA A 257 6.08 0.90 29.19
C ALA A 257 5.11 1.96 29.73
N VAL A 258 5.39 3.23 29.41
CA VAL A 258 4.61 4.39 29.82
C VAL A 258 4.24 5.24 28.61
N LEU A 259 2.94 5.43 28.37
CA LEU A 259 2.43 6.46 27.49
C LEU A 259 2.11 7.71 28.30
N GLU A 260 2.73 8.84 27.98
CA GLU A 260 2.49 10.12 28.64
C GLU A 260 1.99 11.16 27.63
N VAL A 261 0.78 11.69 27.82
CA VAL A 261 0.26 12.81 27.02
C VAL A 261 0.35 14.07 27.89
N ASP A 262 1.37 14.89 27.64
CA ASP A 262 1.71 16.08 28.43
C ASP A 262 1.32 17.35 27.66
N GLY A 263 0.05 17.73 27.75
CA GLY A 263 -0.53 18.88 27.02
C GLY A 263 -0.63 18.70 25.50
N GLY A 264 -0.19 17.57 24.96
CA GLY A 264 -0.40 17.16 23.57
C GLY A 264 -1.76 16.50 23.35
N SER A 265 -1.99 15.94 22.16
CA SER A 265 -3.20 15.16 21.91
C SER A 265 -2.99 13.91 21.05
N ILE A 266 -3.80 12.87 21.29
CA ILE A 266 -3.93 11.70 20.42
C ILE A 266 -5.36 11.69 19.87
N GLN A 267 -5.52 11.66 18.56
CA GLN A 267 -6.81 11.77 17.87
C GLN A 267 -7.14 10.46 17.14
N ASN A 268 -8.45 10.21 16.96
CA ASN A 268 -8.97 9.01 16.32
C ASN A 268 -8.45 7.71 16.96
N ALA A 269 -8.26 7.71 18.27
CA ALA A 269 -7.52 6.68 18.98
C ALA A 269 -8.30 5.36 19.14
N ARG A 270 -7.58 4.25 19.01
CA ARG A 270 -7.87 2.99 19.71
C ARG A 270 -6.72 2.76 20.67
N LEU A 271 -7.00 2.55 21.95
CA LEU A 271 -5.96 2.44 22.98
C LEU A 271 -6.09 1.11 23.71
N VAL A 272 -5.01 0.33 23.72
CA VAL A 272 -4.90 -0.95 24.40
C VAL A 272 -3.78 -0.89 25.42
N VAL A 273 -4.08 -1.12 26.69
CA VAL A 273 -3.10 -1.08 27.79
C VAL A 273 -3.05 -2.46 28.43
N GLN A 274 -1.93 -3.15 28.22
CA GLN A 274 -1.71 -4.49 28.77
C GLN A 274 -1.29 -4.41 30.22
N LYS A 275 -1.39 -5.53 30.94
CA LYS A 275 -0.99 -5.65 32.34
C LYS A 275 0.43 -5.13 32.55
N GLY A 276 0.60 -4.23 33.52
CA GLY A 276 1.89 -3.58 33.83
C GLY A 276 2.23 -2.38 32.94
N GLY A 277 1.42 -2.06 31.93
CA GLY A 277 1.51 -0.82 31.15
C GLY A 277 0.92 0.36 31.92
N THR A 278 1.45 1.56 31.66
CA THR A 278 0.99 2.79 32.32
C THR A 278 0.61 3.86 31.31
N VAL A 279 -0.52 4.53 31.52
CA VAL A 279 -0.94 5.70 30.74
C VAL A 279 -1.08 6.90 31.69
N ILE A 280 -0.51 8.04 31.31
CA ILE A 280 -0.52 9.30 32.07
C ILE A 280 -1.02 10.41 31.16
N LEU A 281 -2.09 11.12 31.53
CA LEU A 281 -2.55 12.32 30.82
C LEU A 281 -2.50 13.52 31.76
N LYS A 282 -1.65 14.48 31.44
CA LYS A 282 -1.42 15.66 32.29
C LYS A 282 -1.39 16.95 31.49
N ASN A 283 -1.51 18.08 32.19
CA ASN A 283 -1.42 19.42 31.59
C ASN A 283 -2.39 19.65 30.40
N ASN A 284 -3.62 19.17 30.52
CA ASN A 284 -4.66 19.15 29.48
C ASN A 284 -4.37 18.21 28.31
N GLY A 285 -3.55 17.18 28.54
CA GLY A 285 -3.36 16.08 27.60
C GLY A 285 -4.70 15.40 27.27
N LEU A 286 -4.93 15.17 25.97
CA LEU A 286 -6.19 14.64 25.46
C LEU A 286 -5.97 13.38 24.64
N ILE A 287 -6.73 12.33 24.92
CA ILE A 287 -6.89 11.19 24.00
C ILE A 287 -8.34 11.17 23.53
N LYS A 288 -8.57 11.42 22.25
CA LYS A 288 -9.88 11.33 21.61
C LYS A 288 -10.02 10.00 20.89
N LEU A 289 -10.84 9.11 21.43
CA LEU A 289 -11.17 7.81 20.88
C LEU A 289 -11.96 7.96 19.57
N ARG A 290 -11.79 6.99 18.67
CA ARG A 290 -12.57 6.95 17.42
C ARG A 290 -14.02 6.55 17.66
N ASN A 291 -14.89 6.81 16.70
CA ASN A 291 -16.29 6.33 16.75
C ASN A 291 -16.28 4.78 16.76
N LYS A 292 -16.81 4.17 17.82
CA LYS A 292 -16.67 2.71 18.16
C LYS A 292 -15.26 2.28 18.62
N GLY A 293 -14.39 3.22 18.94
CA GLY A 293 -13.03 2.97 19.44
C GLY A 293 -13.03 2.51 20.89
N ASN A 294 -12.51 1.31 21.12
CA ASN A 294 -12.38 0.75 22.45
C ASN A 294 -11.14 1.33 23.16
N PHE A 295 -11.33 1.76 24.40
CA PHE A 295 -10.26 1.83 25.38
C PHE A 295 -10.26 0.49 26.14
N GLU A 296 -9.23 -0.31 25.92
CA GLU A 296 -9.07 -1.63 26.51
C GLU A 296 -7.95 -1.58 27.54
N MET A 297 -8.25 -1.94 28.78
CA MET A 297 -7.25 -1.93 29.85
C MET A 297 -7.32 -3.23 30.63
N GLU A 298 -6.22 -3.99 30.61
CA GLU A 298 -6.12 -5.26 31.32
C GLU A 298 -5.99 -5.07 32.84
N GLN A 299 -6.41 -6.06 33.61
CA GLN A 299 -6.25 -6.04 35.07
C GLN A 299 -4.76 -5.96 35.45
N GLY A 300 -4.38 -4.88 36.14
CA GLY A 300 -2.99 -4.60 36.52
C GLY A 300 -2.27 -3.60 35.62
N ALA A 301 -2.95 -3.03 34.62
CA ALA A 301 -2.53 -1.78 33.98
C ALA A 301 -2.86 -0.56 34.86
N MET A 302 -2.17 0.56 34.62
CA MET A 302 -2.33 1.81 35.35
C MET A 302 -2.76 2.95 34.43
N LEU A 303 -3.70 3.76 34.90
CA LEU A 303 -4.15 4.99 34.25
C LEU A 303 -4.11 6.13 35.28
N ASP A 304 -3.42 7.22 34.93
CA ASP A 304 -3.35 8.44 35.72
C ASP A 304 -3.76 9.65 34.86
N LEU A 305 -4.64 10.49 35.39
CA LEU A 305 -5.25 11.61 34.66
C LEU A 305 -5.09 12.95 35.41
N PRO A 306 -3.88 13.38 35.82
CA PRO A 306 -3.71 14.62 36.56
C PRO A 306 -3.90 15.81 35.62
N TYR A 307 -5.16 16.26 35.50
CA TYR A 307 -5.60 17.32 34.58
C TYR A 307 -5.53 16.93 33.11
N GLY A 308 -5.89 15.68 32.77
CA GLY A 308 -6.04 15.21 31.39
C GLY A 308 -7.37 14.49 31.18
N GLU A 309 -7.70 14.16 29.93
CA GLU A 309 -9.00 13.55 29.60
C GLU A 309 -8.93 12.55 28.45
N ILE A 310 -9.73 11.50 28.55
CA ILE A 310 -10.04 10.58 27.45
C ILE A 310 -11.49 10.82 27.03
N LYS A 311 -11.72 11.06 25.74
CA LYS A 311 -13.03 11.43 25.16
C LYS A 311 -13.44 10.49 24.05
#